data_AF-A0A4Y2G094-F1
#
_entry.id   AF-A0A4Y2G094-F1
#
_cell.length_a   1.000
_cell.length_b   1.000
_cell.length_c   1.000
_cell.angle_alpha   90.00
_cell.angle_beta   90.00
_cell.angle_gamma   90.00
#
_symmetry.space_group_name_H-M   'P 1'
#
loop_
_entity.id
_entity.type
_entity.pdbx_description
1 polymer ?
#
loop_
_entity_poly.entity_id
_entity_poly.type
_entity_poly.pdbx_seq_one_letter_code
_entity_poly.pdbx_strand_id
1 'polypeptide(L)'
;MRKGTKSSLYTSFSPITEDVKPEGSQYVVVDGGHLLHKIVWRQQATFGAIADRYVQYLNNKYGQDIAVIFYGFPDDDKKSTKNCERLRRAAHFSPDVMFHEETVLQYTKEKLLANECNKKRFTELLKKALQKANICVQQAVEDADLTIVNTAISVALQYDYVRIVGEDIDLLVLLTALASTHSNAFFQKCGRGKTPDSYYSTT
;
A
#
# COMPACT_ATOMS: atom_id res chain seq x y z
N MET A 1 5.88 24.21 12.46
CA MET A 1 5.93 22.73 12.41
C MET A 1 6.87 22.32 11.28
N ARG A 2 8.05 21.77 11.58
CA ARG A 2 9.04 21.36 10.56
C ARG A 2 8.43 20.24 9.71
N LYS A 3 8.46 20.36 8.38
CA LYS A 3 8.17 19.23 7.48
C LYS A 3 9.14 18.12 7.83
N GLY A 4 8.64 16.92 8.15
CA GLY A 4 9.51 15.79 8.48
C GLY A 4 10.40 15.45 7.30
N THR A 5 11.71 15.44 7.53
CA THR A 5 12.76 15.09 6.55
C THR A 5 12.87 13.58 6.34
N LYS A 6 11.92 12.77 6.82
CA LYS A 6 12.01 11.30 6.83
C LYS A 6 12.30 10.70 5.45
N SER A 7 11.69 11.26 4.39
CA SER A 7 11.97 10.86 3.01
C SER A 7 13.38 11.20 2.51
N SER A 8 14.12 12.10 3.16
CA SER A 8 15.53 12.32 2.83
C SER A 8 16.40 11.13 3.18
N LEU A 9 15.95 10.20 4.05
CA LEU A 9 16.68 8.97 4.32
C LEU A 9 16.86 8.11 3.07
N TYR A 10 16.03 8.28 2.03
CA TYR A 10 16.29 7.64 0.74
C TYR A 10 17.65 7.99 0.15
N THR A 11 18.26 9.14 0.49
CA THR A 11 19.62 9.48 0.03
C THR A 11 20.72 8.71 0.75
N SER A 12 20.39 8.07 1.87
CA SER A 12 21.30 7.19 2.61
C SER A 12 21.32 5.76 2.06
N PHE A 13 20.38 5.42 1.17
CA PHE A 13 20.32 4.13 0.48
C PHE A 13 20.70 4.31 -0.98
N SER A 14 21.58 3.45 -1.49
CA SER A 14 21.91 3.40 -2.91
C SER A 14 20.85 2.58 -3.63
N PRO A 15 20.14 3.12 -4.64
CA PRO A 15 19.27 2.30 -5.47
C PRO A 15 20.11 1.33 -6.29
N ILE A 16 19.56 0.15 -6.55
CA ILE A 16 20.17 -0.84 -7.44
C ILE A 16 20.15 -0.26 -8.86
N THR A 17 21.32 -0.25 -9.50
CA THR A 17 21.52 0.29 -10.85
C THR A 17 21.33 -0.75 -11.95
N GLU A 18 21.42 -2.04 -11.60
CA GLU A 18 21.15 -3.13 -12.53
C GLU A 18 19.65 -3.21 -12.79
N ASP A 19 19.28 -3.45 -14.06
CA ASP A 19 17.93 -3.84 -14.44
C ASP A 19 17.59 -5.11 -13.65
N VAL A 20 16.93 -4.95 -12.50
CA VAL A 20 16.37 -6.06 -11.73
C VAL A 20 15.22 -6.60 -12.55
N LYS A 21 15.54 -7.38 -13.58
CA LYS A 21 14.61 -8.22 -14.31
C LYS A 21 14.52 -9.49 -13.48
N PRO A 22 13.42 -9.73 -12.77
CA PRO A 22 13.25 -10.99 -12.09
C PRO A 22 13.21 -12.09 -13.14
N GLU A 23 14.31 -12.83 -13.24
CA GLU A 23 14.32 -14.13 -13.91
C GLU A 23 13.81 -15.14 -12.88
N GLY A 24 12.77 -15.90 -13.24
CA GLY A 24 12.16 -16.89 -12.36
C GLY A 24 10.86 -16.46 -11.69
N SER A 25 10.53 -17.12 -10.59
CA SER A 25 9.31 -16.94 -9.82
C SER A 25 9.35 -15.64 -9.02
N GLN A 26 8.23 -14.90 -9.00
CA GLN A 26 8.15 -13.63 -8.27
C GLN A 26 6.96 -13.57 -7.32
N TYR A 27 7.12 -12.86 -6.21
CA TYR A 27 6.01 -12.52 -5.32
C TYR A 27 6.00 -11.03 -5.00
N VAL A 28 4.81 -10.43 -5.03
CA VAL A 28 4.63 -8.99 -4.81
C VAL A 28 3.82 -8.73 -3.57
N VAL A 29 4.41 -8.04 -2.59
CA VAL A 29 3.70 -7.53 -1.41
C VAL A 29 3.44 -6.05 -1.61
N VAL A 30 2.18 -5.65 -1.70
CA VAL A 30 1.77 -4.26 -1.95
C VAL A 30 1.23 -3.63 -0.67
N ASP A 31 1.77 -2.47 -0.31
CA ASP A 31 1.19 -1.61 0.71
C ASP A 31 -0.19 -1.10 0.23
N GLY A 32 -1.25 -1.49 0.95
CA GLY A 32 -2.62 -1.10 0.66
C GLY A 32 -2.85 0.41 0.80
N GLY A 33 -2.16 1.08 1.73
CA GLY A 33 -2.18 2.53 1.87
C GLY A 33 -1.62 3.21 0.62
N HIS A 34 -0.46 2.76 0.14
CA HIS A 34 0.10 3.18 -1.13
C HIS A 34 -0.84 2.91 -2.31
N LEU A 35 -1.41 1.70 -2.38
CA LEU A 35 -2.31 1.28 -3.46
C LEU A 35 -3.50 2.24 -3.60
N LEU A 36 -4.16 2.62 -2.50
CA LEU A 36 -5.31 3.54 -2.50
C LEU A 36 -5.03 4.82 -3.28
N HIS A 37 -3.80 5.31 -3.28
CA HIS A 37 -3.43 6.54 -3.98
C HIS A 37 -3.03 6.34 -5.45
N LYS A 38 -2.76 5.12 -5.91
CA LYS A 38 -2.29 4.84 -7.28
C LYS A 38 -3.36 4.96 -8.36
N ILE A 39 -4.60 4.59 -8.07
CA ILE A 39 -5.66 4.60 -9.09
C ILE A 39 -6.36 5.95 -9.12
N VAL A 40 -6.56 6.48 -10.33
CA VAL A 40 -7.36 7.68 -10.57
C VAL A 40 -8.84 7.28 -10.61
N TRP A 41 -9.64 7.91 -9.75
CA TRP A 41 -11.09 7.69 -9.73
C TRP A 41 -11.75 8.59 -10.76
N ARG A 42 -12.48 8.01 -11.71
CA ARG A 42 -13.27 8.80 -12.67
C ARG A 42 -14.53 9.30 -11.99
N GLN A 43 -14.90 10.54 -12.31
CA GLN A 43 -16.21 11.07 -11.90
C GLN A 43 -17.32 10.21 -12.50
N GLN A 44 -18.45 10.13 -11.79
CA GLN A 44 -19.63 9.33 -12.16
C GLN A 44 -19.41 7.80 -12.21
N ALA A 45 -18.23 7.29 -11.83
CA ALA A 45 -18.03 5.85 -11.65
C ALA A 45 -18.71 5.37 -10.36
N THR A 46 -19.21 4.13 -10.37
CA THR A 46 -19.67 3.48 -9.14
C THR A 46 -18.49 2.99 -8.30
N PHE A 47 -18.69 2.78 -7.00
CA PHE A 47 -17.65 2.24 -6.13
C PHE A 47 -17.17 0.84 -6.55
N GLY A 48 -18.06 -0.01 -7.07
CA GLY A 48 -17.73 -1.31 -7.63
C GLY A 48 -16.80 -1.16 -8.85
N ALA A 49 -17.17 -0.31 -9.81
CA ALA A 49 -16.33 -0.04 -10.98
C ALA A 49 -14.97 0.58 -10.61
N ILE A 50 -14.90 1.35 -9.52
CA ILE A 50 -13.65 1.84 -8.97
C ILE A 50 -12.82 0.68 -8.42
N ALA A 51 -13.39 -0.20 -7.60
CA ALA A 51 -12.69 -1.36 -7.04
C ALA A 51 -12.20 -2.33 -8.13
N ASP A 52 -12.99 -2.55 -9.18
CA ASP A 52 -12.59 -3.36 -10.33
C ASP A 52 -11.33 -2.80 -11.01
N ARG A 53 -11.13 -1.49 -11.01
CA ARG A 53 -9.90 -0.89 -11.53
C ARG A 53 -8.67 -1.18 -10.71
N TYR A 54 -8.80 -1.30 -9.38
CA TYR A 54 -7.69 -1.73 -8.54
C TYR A 54 -7.33 -3.19 -8.83
N VAL A 55 -8.33 -4.06 -8.96
CA VAL A 55 -8.14 -5.47 -9.36
C VAL A 55 -7.43 -5.55 -10.72
N GLN A 56 -7.95 -4.85 -11.73
CA GLN A 56 -7.35 -4.81 -13.07
C GLN A 56 -5.92 -4.29 -13.05
N TYR A 57 -5.66 -3.22 -12.29
CA TYR A 57 -4.31 -2.66 -12.16
C TYR A 57 -3.32 -3.68 -11.58
N LEU A 58 -3.70 -4.35 -10.49
CA LEU A 58 -2.83 -5.34 -9.83
C LEU A 58 -2.55 -6.53 -10.75
N ASN A 59 -3.59 -7.11 -11.35
CA ASN A 59 -3.44 -8.24 -12.27
C ASN A 59 -2.59 -7.89 -13.48
N ASN A 60 -2.83 -6.73 -14.10
CA ASN A 60 -2.08 -6.32 -15.29
C ASN A 60 -0.62 -5.97 -14.98
N LYS A 61 -0.34 -5.43 -13.78
CA LYS A 61 0.99 -4.95 -13.42
C LYS A 61 1.88 -6.03 -12.80
N TYR A 62 1.29 -6.94 -12.02
CA TYR A 62 2.05 -7.85 -11.16
C TYR A 62 1.68 -9.34 -11.32
N GLY A 63 0.60 -9.69 -12.03
CA GLY A 63 0.20 -11.09 -12.23
C GLY A 63 -0.69 -11.64 -11.11
N GLN A 64 -0.45 -12.88 -10.69
CA GLN A 64 -1.30 -13.61 -9.71
C GLN A 64 -0.66 -13.74 -8.33
N ASP A 65 0.68 -13.78 -8.24
CA ASP A 65 1.42 -13.98 -7.00
C ASP A 65 1.59 -12.66 -6.23
N ILE A 66 0.48 -12.17 -5.69
CA ILE A 66 0.37 -10.86 -5.05
C ILE A 66 -0.36 -10.96 -3.71
N ALA A 67 0.17 -10.28 -2.69
CA ALA A 67 -0.54 -9.94 -1.48
C ALA A 67 -0.70 -8.43 -1.33
N VAL A 68 -1.89 -7.97 -0.96
CA VAL A 68 -2.16 -6.58 -0.59
C VAL A 68 -2.41 -6.50 0.91
N ILE A 69 -1.64 -5.66 1.62
CA ILE A 69 -1.71 -5.54 3.07
C ILE A 69 -2.29 -4.17 3.44
N PHE A 70 -3.45 -4.13 4.08
CA PHE A 70 -4.08 -2.89 4.55
C PHE A 70 -3.77 -2.59 6.01
N TYR A 71 -3.78 -1.30 6.35
CA TYR A 71 -3.72 -0.83 7.73
C TYR A 71 -4.94 -1.26 8.54
N GLY A 72 -4.72 -1.39 9.84
CA GLY A 72 -5.76 -1.65 10.81
C GLY A 72 -6.50 -0.40 11.23
N PHE A 73 -7.78 -0.60 11.55
CA PHE A 73 -8.63 0.41 12.16
C PHE A 73 -9.04 -0.08 13.55
N PRO A 74 -8.16 0.01 14.58
CA PRO A 74 -8.51 -0.39 15.93
C PRO A 74 -9.70 0.43 16.40
N ASP A 75 -10.69 -0.25 16.98
CA ASP A 75 -11.94 0.39 17.40
C ASP A 75 -11.78 1.24 18.67
N ASP A 76 -10.69 1.04 19.42
CA ASP A 76 -10.49 1.68 20.72
C ASP A 76 -9.04 2.16 20.86
N ASP A 77 -8.82 3.47 20.70
CA ASP A 77 -7.49 4.02 20.99
C ASP A 77 -7.50 5.51 21.32
N LYS A 78 -8.11 5.86 22.44
CA LYS A 78 -8.09 7.24 22.97
C LYS A 78 -6.68 7.71 23.40
N LYS A 79 -5.63 6.88 23.32
CA LYS A 79 -4.28 7.20 23.84
C LYS A 79 -3.10 6.91 22.90
N SER A 80 -3.30 6.45 21.67
CA SER A 80 -2.20 6.31 20.71
C SER A 80 -1.81 7.63 20.05
N THR A 81 -0.50 7.85 19.90
CA THR A 81 0.08 8.96 19.12
C THR A 81 -0.47 9.00 17.69
N LYS A 82 -0.88 7.85 17.13
CA LYS A 82 -1.52 7.77 15.81
C LYS A 82 -2.92 8.36 15.79
N ASN A 83 -3.70 8.22 16.86
CA ASN A 83 -5.04 8.82 16.91
C ASN A 83 -4.96 10.36 16.99
N CYS A 84 -3.98 10.91 17.70
CA CYS A 84 -3.70 12.35 17.68
C CYS A 84 -3.39 12.85 16.26
N GLU A 85 -2.56 12.13 15.50
CA GLU A 85 -2.27 12.47 14.10
C GLU A 85 -3.48 12.32 13.17
N ARG A 86 -4.33 11.30 13.40
CA ARG A 86 -5.60 11.11 12.67
C ARG A 86 -6.56 12.28 12.93
N LEU A 87 -6.77 12.66 14.19
CA LEU A 87 -7.62 13.79 14.58
C LEU A 87 -7.11 15.13 14.06
N ARG A 88 -5.78 15.34 14.04
CA ARG A 88 -5.17 16.55 13.46
C ARG A 88 -5.47 16.69 11.96
N ARG A 89 -5.57 15.59 11.22
CA ARG A 89 -5.91 15.60 9.78
C ARG A 89 -7.41 15.80 9.54
N ALA A 90 -8.23 15.72 10.58
CA ALA A 90 -9.68 15.65 10.49
C ALA A 90 -10.48 16.93 10.30
N ALA A 91 -9.81 18.08 10.30
CA ALA A 91 -10.49 19.37 10.26
C ALA A 91 -11.24 19.69 8.94
N HIS A 92 -11.06 18.92 7.86
CA HIS A 92 -11.62 19.23 6.53
C HIS A 92 -12.07 17.99 5.73
N PHE A 93 -12.96 17.19 6.31
CA PHE A 93 -13.42 15.94 5.71
C PHE A 93 -14.76 16.04 4.97
N SER A 94 -15.00 15.08 4.07
CA SER A 94 -16.36 14.78 3.58
C SER A 94 -17.25 14.35 4.75
N PRO A 95 -18.58 14.54 4.65
CA PRO A 95 -19.52 13.90 5.56
C PRO A 95 -19.31 12.40 5.60
N ASP A 96 -19.82 11.75 6.63
CA ASP A 96 -19.87 10.30 6.65
C ASP A 96 -20.86 9.81 5.57
N VAL A 97 -20.36 9.04 4.59
CA VAL A 97 -21.14 8.60 3.42
C VAL A 97 -21.35 7.09 3.49
N MET A 98 -22.62 6.68 3.50
CA MET A 98 -22.99 5.29 3.30
C MET A 98 -23.06 5.01 1.79
N PHE A 99 -22.30 4.02 1.32
CA PHE A 99 -22.25 3.64 -0.09
C PHE A 99 -22.07 2.13 -0.25
N HIS A 100 -22.55 1.63 -1.38
CA HIS A 100 -22.45 0.24 -1.83
C HIS A 100 -21.79 0.21 -3.21
N GLU A 101 -21.57 -0.99 -3.77
CA GLU A 101 -20.89 -1.16 -5.07
C GLU A 101 -21.57 -0.37 -6.21
N GLU A 102 -22.90 -0.27 -6.21
CA GLU A 102 -23.67 0.44 -7.23
C GLU A 102 -23.74 1.96 -7.01
N THR A 103 -23.33 2.45 -5.83
CA THR A 103 -23.41 3.87 -5.51
C THR A 103 -22.43 4.67 -6.36
N VAL A 104 -22.93 5.73 -7.02
CA VAL A 104 -22.11 6.63 -7.85
C VAL A 104 -21.29 7.57 -6.98
N LEU A 105 -19.99 7.69 -7.27
CA LEU A 105 -19.07 8.58 -6.58
C LEU A 105 -19.51 10.05 -6.72
N GLN A 106 -19.87 10.68 -5.60
CA GLN A 106 -20.27 12.09 -5.51
C GLN A 106 -19.12 13.04 -5.08
N TYR A 107 -18.06 12.49 -4.50
CA TYR A 107 -16.94 13.26 -3.92
C TYR A 107 -15.64 12.98 -4.67
N THR A 108 -14.68 13.89 -4.58
CA THR A 108 -13.33 13.59 -5.06
C THR A 108 -12.70 12.50 -4.19
N LYS A 109 -11.80 11.69 -4.77
CA LYS A 109 -11.06 10.64 -4.06
C LYS A 109 -10.42 11.17 -2.79
N GLU A 110 -9.79 12.34 -2.87
CA GLU A 110 -9.07 12.97 -1.76
C GLU A 110 -10.03 13.33 -0.63
N LYS A 111 -11.20 13.91 -0.94
CA LYS A 111 -12.20 14.26 0.07
C LYS A 111 -12.82 13.03 0.72
N LEU A 112 -13.06 11.98 -0.06
CA LEU A 112 -13.65 10.75 0.46
C LEU A 112 -12.67 10.00 1.37
N LEU A 113 -11.44 9.76 0.90
CA LEU A 113 -10.41 9.02 1.65
C LEU A 113 -9.83 9.79 2.83
N ALA A 114 -10.05 11.12 2.90
CA ALA A 114 -9.69 11.89 4.07
C ALA A 114 -10.56 11.50 5.28
N ASN A 115 -11.85 11.24 5.09
CA ASN A 115 -12.72 10.75 6.17
C ASN A 115 -12.39 9.29 6.51
N GLU A 116 -11.95 9.03 7.74
CA GLU A 116 -11.54 7.69 8.19
C GLU A 116 -12.66 6.65 8.12
N CYS A 117 -13.92 7.01 8.42
CA CYS A 117 -15.06 6.09 8.29
C CYS A 117 -15.28 5.70 6.82
N ASN A 118 -15.26 6.68 5.92
CA ASN A 118 -15.40 6.44 4.48
C ASN A 118 -14.22 5.62 3.94
N LYS A 119 -13.00 5.92 4.38
CA LYS A 119 -11.79 5.17 4.03
C LYS A 119 -11.86 3.72 4.51
N LYS A 120 -12.30 3.47 5.75
CA LYS A 120 -12.53 2.13 6.29
C LYS A 120 -13.54 1.37 5.43
N ARG A 121 -14.70 1.98 5.12
CA ARG A 121 -15.72 1.35 4.24
C ARG A 121 -15.20 1.05 2.85
N PHE A 122 -14.49 1.99 2.23
CA PHE A 122 -13.93 1.76 0.90
C PHE A 122 -12.86 0.66 0.93
N THR A 123 -12.02 0.63 1.97
CA THR A 123 -11.02 -0.42 2.16
C THR A 123 -11.70 -1.78 2.29
N GLU A 124 -12.77 -1.91 3.07
CA GLU A 124 -13.52 -3.17 3.17
C GLU A 124 -14.15 -3.61 1.84
N LEU A 125 -14.72 -2.66 1.08
CA LEU A 125 -15.24 -2.95 -0.26
C LEU A 125 -14.13 -3.44 -1.20
N LEU A 126 -12.98 -2.76 -1.20
CA LEU A 126 -11.83 -3.12 -2.02
C LEU A 126 -11.26 -4.49 -1.63
N LYS A 127 -11.12 -4.78 -0.34
CA LYS A 127 -10.67 -6.10 0.15
C LYS A 127 -11.54 -7.23 -0.41
N LYS A 128 -12.86 -7.07 -0.37
CA LYS A 128 -13.81 -8.06 -0.92
C LYS A 128 -13.64 -8.24 -2.43
N ALA A 129 -13.49 -7.14 -3.17
CA ALA A 129 -13.26 -7.19 -4.61
C ALA A 129 -11.96 -7.91 -4.98
N LEU A 130 -10.87 -7.62 -4.26
CA LEU A 130 -9.56 -8.27 -4.43
C LEU A 130 -9.64 -9.77 -4.14
N GLN A 131 -10.28 -10.15 -3.02
CA GLN A 131 -10.46 -11.56 -2.65
C GLN A 131 -11.31 -12.32 -3.67
N LYS A 132 -12.38 -11.70 -4.18
CA LYS A 132 -13.22 -12.28 -5.25
C LYS A 132 -12.42 -12.52 -6.54
N ALA A 133 -11.37 -11.74 -6.77
CA ALA A 133 -10.45 -11.88 -7.88
C ALA A 133 -9.24 -12.81 -7.57
N ASN A 134 -9.29 -13.55 -6.47
CA ASN A 134 -8.24 -14.46 -5.98
C ASN A 134 -6.90 -13.76 -5.62
N ILE A 135 -6.92 -12.47 -5.36
CA ILE A 135 -5.74 -11.75 -4.84
C ILE A 135 -5.68 -11.94 -3.33
N CYS A 136 -4.51 -12.28 -2.80
CA CYS A 136 -4.30 -12.42 -1.36
C CYS A 136 -4.43 -11.04 -0.69
N VAL A 137 -5.20 -10.98 0.40
CA VAL A 137 -5.45 -9.75 1.15
C VAL A 137 -5.26 -10.02 2.63
N GLN A 138 -4.46 -9.20 3.28
CA GLN A 138 -4.34 -9.18 4.74
C GLN A 138 -4.64 -7.79 5.28
N GLN A 139 -4.97 -7.73 6.57
CA GLN A 139 -5.15 -6.49 7.28
C GLN A 139 -4.40 -6.57 8.61
N ALA A 140 -3.57 -5.57 8.88
CA ALA A 140 -2.88 -5.47 10.15
C ALA A 140 -3.85 -5.04 11.27
N VAL A 141 -3.47 -5.28 12.53
CA VAL A 141 -4.26 -4.85 13.70
C VAL A 141 -4.24 -3.32 13.83
N GLU A 142 -3.08 -2.71 13.60
CA GLU A 142 -2.92 -1.25 13.61
C GLU A 142 -2.00 -0.81 12.47
N ASP A 143 -0.71 -1.13 12.58
CA ASP A 143 0.32 -0.75 11.64
C ASP A 143 0.62 -1.87 10.65
N ALA A 144 0.62 -1.55 9.36
CA ALA A 144 0.88 -2.52 8.31
C ALA A 144 2.37 -2.73 8.05
N ASP A 145 3.27 -1.85 8.47
CA ASP A 145 4.64 -1.81 7.96
C ASP A 145 5.41 -3.10 8.33
N LEU A 146 5.29 -3.53 9.59
CA LEU A 146 5.88 -4.79 10.04
C LEU A 146 5.22 -6.00 9.39
N THR A 147 3.89 -5.98 9.19
CA THR A 147 3.17 -7.08 8.52
C THR A 147 3.59 -7.21 7.06
N ILE A 148 3.77 -6.08 6.36
CA ILE A 148 4.24 -6.03 4.97
C ILE A 148 5.64 -6.66 4.86
N VAL A 149 6.57 -6.22 5.71
CA VAL A 149 7.95 -6.72 5.69
C VAL A 149 8.03 -8.20 6.06
N ASN A 150 7.34 -8.61 7.14
CA ASN A 150 7.33 -10.02 7.54
C ASN A 150 6.65 -10.92 6.49
N THR A 151 5.62 -10.43 5.80
CA THR A 151 5.00 -11.19 4.70
C THR A 151 6.03 -11.43 3.60
N ALA A 152 6.76 -10.40 3.17
CA ALA A 152 7.81 -10.55 2.16
C ALA A 152 8.92 -11.51 2.60
N ILE A 153 9.40 -11.40 3.83
CA ILE A 153 10.43 -12.30 4.39
C ILE A 153 9.93 -13.75 4.45
N SER A 154 8.67 -13.97 4.83
CA SER A 154 8.11 -15.32 4.97
C SER A 154 8.01 -16.10 3.65
N VAL A 155 7.83 -15.38 2.53
CA VAL A 155 7.75 -15.97 1.19
C VAL A 155 9.09 -15.94 0.46
N ALA A 156 10.10 -15.23 0.97
CA ALA A 156 11.42 -15.09 0.36
C ALA A 156 12.06 -16.42 -0.06
N LEU A 157 11.95 -17.47 0.77
CA LEU A 157 12.51 -18.79 0.47
C LEU A 157 11.75 -19.59 -0.61
N GLN A 158 10.55 -19.17 -0.98
CA GLN A 158 9.67 -19.88 -1.92
C GLN A 158 9.74 -19.32 -3.35
N TYR A 159 10.27 -18.11 -3.50
CA TYR A 159 10.33 -17.41 -4.77
C TYR A 159 11.76 -17.02 -5.06
N ASP A 160 12.07 -16.78 -6.32
CA ASP A 160 13.40 -16.28 -6.72
C ASP A 160 13.50 -14.78 -6.45
N TYR A 161 12.38 -14.06 -6.57
CA TYR A 161 12.31 -12.61 -6.39
C TYR A 161 11.10 -12.16 -5.59
N VAL A 162 11.31 -11.51 -4.45
CA VAL A 162 10.22 -10.92 -3.66
C VAL A 162 10.37 -9.41 -3.63
N ARG A 163 9.28 -8.68 -3.87
CA ARG A 163 9.29 -7.21 -3.84
C ARG A 163 8.20 -6.64 -2.95
N ILE A 164 8.57 -5.65 -2.15
CA ILE A 164 7.66 -4.80 -1.40
C ILE A 164 7.42 -3.53 -2.21
N VAL A 165 6.17 -3.23 -2.52
CA VAL A 165 5.77 -2.03 -3.25
C VAL A 165 5.16 -1.02 -2.29
N GLY A 166 5.81 0.12 -2.13
CA GLY A 166 5.36 1.16 -1.21
C GLY A 166 6.01 2.51 -1.47
N GLU A 167 5.66 3.50 -0.63
CA GLU A 167 6.31 4.81 -0.61
C GLU A 167 6.97 5.15 0.74
N ASP A 168 6.59 4.50 1.84
CA ASP A 168 7.20 4.77 3.14
C ASP A 168 8.61 4.17 3.22
N ILE A 169 9.55 5.03 3.63
CA ILE A 169 10.95 4.66 3.85
C ILE A 169 11.09 3.70 5.05
N ASP A 170 10.13 3.69 5.97
CA ASP A 170 10.13 2.73 7.08
C ASP A 170 10.07 1.30 6.57
N LEU A 171 9.41 1.03 5.45
CA LEU A 171 9.39 -0.31 4.85
C LEU A 171 10.80 -0.74 4.42
N LEU A 172 11.58 0.16 3.81
CA LEU A 172 12.96 -0.12 3.42
C LEU A 172 13.88 -0.26 4.65
N VAL A 173 13.73 0.60 5.65
CA VAL A 173 14.50 0.54 6.89
C VAL A 173 14.22 -0.77 7.64
N LEU A 174 12.94 -1.13 7.80
CA LEU A 174 12.53 -2.38 8.44
C LEU A 174 12.97 -3.60 7.64
N LEU A 175 12.84 -3.56 6.31
CA LEU A 175 13.35 -4.64 5.45
C LEU A 175 14.84 -4.84 5.66
N THR A 176 15.63 -3.75 5.65
CA THR A 176 17.08 -3.81 5.88
C THR A 176 17.43 -4.34 7.28
N ALA A 177 16.63 -4.01 8.30
CA ALA A 177 16.87 -4.43 9.67
C ALA A 177 16.49 -5.89 9.95
N LEU A 178 15.45 -6.40 9.27
CA LEU A 178 14.85 -7.71 9.58
C LEU A 178 15.23 -8.81 8.60
N ALA A 179 15.53 -8.47 7.34
CA ALA A 179 15.94 -9.44 6.35
C ALA A 179 17.40 -9.85 6.53
N SER A 180 17.72 -11.09 6.16
CA SER A 180 19.11 -11.55 6.14
C SER A 180 19.93 -10.79 5.08
N THR A 181 21.26 -10.74 5.26
CA THR A 181 22.20 -10.10 4.32
C THR A 181 22.23 -10.76 2.94
N HIS A 182 21.53 -11.88 2.73
CA HIS A 182 21.42 -12.59 1.46
C HIS A 182 19.96 -12.80 1.05
N SER A 183 19.05 -11.94 1.50
CA SER A 183 17.64 -12.05 1.11
C SER A 183 17.42 -11.62 -0.34
N ASN A 184 16.59 -12.35 -1.07
CA ASN A 184 16.04 -12.01 -2.37
C ASN A 184 14.79 -11.10 -2.27
N ALA A 185 14.70 -10.33 -1.18
CA ALA A 185 13.62 -9.39 -0.92
C ALA A 185 14.09 -7.96 -1.21
N PHE A 186 13.29 -7.25 -2.01
CA PHE A 186 13.62 -5.92 -2.51
C PHE A 186 12.52 -4.92 -2.18
N PHE A 187 12.89 -3.67 -1.97
CA PHE A 187 11.92 -2.58 -1.88
C PHE A 187 11.83 -1.84 -3.21
N GLN A 188 10.63 -1.77 -3.77
CA GLN A 188 10.32 -0.98 -4.96
C GLN A 188 9.60 0.30 -4.56
N LYS A 189 10.28 1.42 -4.81
CA LYS A 189 9.67 2.75 -4.77
C LYS A 189 9.14 3.11 -6.13
N CYS A 190 7.82 3.29 -6.25
CA CYS A 190 7.23 3.71 -7.51
C CYS A 190 7.69 5.13 -7.91
N GLY A 191 8.04 5.28 -9.18
CA GLY A 191 8.29 6.56 -9.82
C GLY A 191 7.04 7.44 -9.89
N ARG A 192 7.25 8.73 -10.16
CA ARG A 192 6.18 9.72 -10.35
C ARG A 192 6.33 10.40 -11.70
N GLY A 193 5.28 10.36 -12.52
CA GLY A 193 5.29 10.96 -13.85
C GLY A 193 6.22 10.18 -14.79
N LYS A 194 7.28 10.85 -15.28
CA LYS A 194 8.27 10.24 -16.19
C LYS A 194 9.44 9.56 -15.49
N THR A 195 9.53 9.66 -14.16
CA THR A 195 10.62 8.98 -13.43
C THR A 195 10.34 7.49 -13.35
N PRO A 196 11.33 6.63 -13.64
CA PRO A 196 11.20 5.19 -13.49
C PRO A 196 11.09 4.81 -12.01
N ASP A 197 10.66 3.58 -11.76
CA ASP A 197 10.68 2.98 -10.44
C ASP A 197 12.12 2.81 -9.94
N SER A 198 12.34 2.94 -8.63
CA SER A 198 13.65 2.71 -8.00
C SER A 198 13.58 1.46 -7.13
N TYR A 199 14.64 0.67 -7.14
CA TYR A 199 14.74 -0.59 -6.40
C TYR A 199 15.86 -0.51 -5.38
N TYR A 200 15.65 -1.12 -4.22
CA TYR A 200 16.60 -1.12 -3.11
C TYR A 200 16.71 -2.54 -2.54
N SER A 201 17.94 -2.98 -2.29
CA SER A 201 18.28 -4.23 -1.60
C SER A 201 18.51 -3.98 -0.11
N THR A 202 18.67 -5.07 0.64
CA THR A 202 19.06 -5.05 2.06
C THR A 202 20.57 -4.91 2.26
N THR A 203 21.34 -4.95 1.17
CA THR A 203 22.81 -4.81 1.10
C THR A 203 23.20 -3.57 0.32
#